data_AF-A0A3B1J6S8-F1
#
_entry.id   AF-A0A3B1J6S8-F1
#
_cell.length_a   1.000
_cell.length_b   1.000
_cell.length_c   1.000
_cell.angle_alpha   90.00
_cell.angle_beta   90.00
_cell.angle_gamma   90.00
#
_symmetry.space_group_name_H-M   'P 1'
#
loop_
_entity.id
_entity.type
_entity.pdbx_description
1 polymer ?
#
loop_
_entity_poly.entity_id
_entity_poly.type
_entity_poly.pdbx_seq_one_letter_code
_entity_poly.pdbx_strand_id
1 'polypeptide(L)'
;MEGQLMWDFESDAKELEADSWSSTMDKKYLKQLKKDVVKRQDVIYELIQTEMHHVRTLHIMADVYSKGLQKEMQLETQTLEKMFPVMEELLDVHTDFFTHLLERKRAEQAEKDVQGGYIIRRIGDVLLEQVSCTFNTLKKITFCSRHNEAVNLYKELHAKDKRFQAFIKKTMSSSIVRRLSIPECILLVTQRITKYPVLLQRILQHTKDETETEGDSQPHGQQIHHENEERPDVRQRGPH
;
A
#
# COMPACT_ATOMS: atom_id res chain seq x y z
N MET A 1 8.50 -13.95 19.77
CA MET A 1 7.37 -13.73 18.85
C MET A 1 6.86 -12.30 18.97
N GLU A 2 6.42 -11.82 20.14
CA GLU A 2 6.05 -10.40 20.34
C GLU A 2 7.18 -9.40 20.03
N GLY A 3 8.42 -9.68 20.44
CA GLY A 3 9.56 -8.79 20.16
C GLY A 3 9.96 -8.69 18.68
N GLN A 4 9.73 -9.74 17.89
CA GLN A 4 9.97 -9.71 16.44
C GLN A 4 8.88 -8.87 15.76
N LEU A 5 7.60 -9.12 16.10
CA LEU A 5 6.47 -8.38 15.56
C LEU A 5 6.56 -6.87 15.86
N MET A 6 7.02 -6.53 17.06
CA MET A 6 7.27 -5.13 17.44
C MET A 6 8.37 -4.49 16.59
N TRP A 7 9.47 -5.21 16.34
CA TRP A 7 10.57 -4.73 15.50
C TRP A 7 10.14 -4.55 14.04
N ASP A 8 9.39 -5.50 13.49
CA ASP A 8 8.86 -5.41 12.12
C ASP A 8 7.97 -4.17 11.98
N PHE A 9 7.05 -3.95 12.94
CA PHE A 9 6.22 -2.75 12.97
C PHE A 9 7.00 -1.44 13.13
N GLU A 10 8.08 -1.44 13.91
CA GLU A 10 8.93 -0.27 14.09
C GLU A 10 9.75 0.03 12.83
N SER A 11 10.23 -1.01 12.14
CA SER A 11 10.94 -0.88 10.87
C SER A 11 10.05 -0.26 9.80
N ASP A 12 8.84 -0.79 9.60
CA ASP A 12 7.90 -0.27 8.60
C ASP A 12 7.45 1.15 8.94
N ALA A 13 7.15 1.41 10.22
CA ALA A 13 6.75 2.74 10.67
C ALA A 13 7.85 3.78 10.47
N LYS A 14 9.13 3.39 10.62
CA LYS A 14 10.28 4.25 10.36
C LYS A 14 10.46 4.51 8.86
N GLU A 15 10.23 3.52 8.00
CA GLU A 15 10.31 3.70 6.54
C GLU A 15 9.23 4.66 6.00
N LEU A 16 8.09 4.77 6.70
CA LEU A 16 6.91 5.54 6.30
C LEU A 16 6.53 6.63 7.31
N GLU A 17 7.50 7.18 8.04
CA GLU A 17 7.27 8.12 9.15
C GLU A 17 6.77 9.51 8.72
N ALA A 18 7.05 9.92 7.49
CA ALA A 18 6.65 11.24 7.01
C ALA A 18 5.14 11.34 6.73
N ASP A 19 4.58 12.54 6.89
CA ASP A 19 3.15 12.81 6.68
C ASP A 19 2.71 12.68 5.21
N SER A 20 3.63 12.92 4.28
CA SER A 20 3.39 12.85 2.84
C SER A 20 4.67 12.52 2.09
N TRP A 21 4.55 12.06 0.84
CA TRP A 21 5.71 11.89 -0.04
C TRP A 21 6.44 13.22 -0.25
N SER A 22 5.70 14.30 -0.46
CA SER A 22 6.26 15.64 -0.65
C SER A 22 7.07 16.11 0.56
N SER A 23 6.72 15.67 1.77
CA SER A 23 7.50 15.99 2.98
C SER A 23 8.83 15.25 3.07
N THR A 24 8.99 14.15 2.32
CA THR A 24 10.27 13.40 2.21
C THR A 24 11.24 14.00 1.19
N MET A 25 10.78 14.94 0.36
CA MET A 25 11.54 15.48 -0.77
C MET A 25 12.10 16.88 -0.52
N ASP A 26 13.23 17.20 -1.17
CA ASP A 26 13.79 18.55 -1.10
C ASP A 26 12.90 19.59 -1.80
N LYS A 27 12.80 20.79 -1.23
CA LYS A 27 11.96 21.87 -1.77
C LYS A 27 12.38 22.31 -3.16
N LYS A 28 13.67 22.24 -3.51
CA LYS A 28 14.17 22.57 -4.85
C LYS A 28 13.74 21.52 -5.87
N TYR A 29 13.70 20.25 -5.48
CA TYR A 29 13.19 19.16 -6.31
C TYR A 29 11.69 19.33 -6.57
N LEU A 30 10.89 19.55 -5.52
CA LEU A 30 9.44 19.75 -5.64
C LEU A 30 9.05 20.89 -6.57
N LYS A 31 9.80 22.00 -6.57
CA LYS A 31 9.55 23.17 -7.45
C LYS A 31 9.69 22.85 -8.93
N GLN A 32 10.37 21.77 -9.30
CA GLN A 32 10.56 21.36 -10.69
C GLN A 32 9.46 20.41 -11.17
N LEU A 33 8.68 19.85 -10.25
CA LEU A 33 7.60 18.94 -10.57
C LEU A 33 6.31 19.70 -10.82
N LYS A 34 5.49 19.18 -11.73
CA LYS A 34 4.11 19.63 -11.90
C LYS A 34 3.31 19.34 -10.63
N LYS A 35 2.35 20.21 -10.31
CA LYS A 35 1.51 20.06 -9.10
C LYS A 35 0.79 18.71 -9.06
N ASP A 36 0.32 18.20 -10.19
CA ASP A 36 -0.43 16.95 -10.23
C ASP A 36 0.46 15.72 -10.06
N VAL A 37 1.73 15.78 -10.48
CA VAL A 37 2.74 14.75 -10.14
C VAL A 37 2.92 14.68 -8.62
N VAL A 38 3.10 15.83 -7.95
CA VAL A 38 3.25 15.87 -6.48
C VAL A 38 2.02 15.29 -5.79
N LYS A 39 0.81 15.69 -6.20
CA LYS A 39 -0.44 15.14 -5.66
C LYS A 39 -0.55 13.63 -5.90
N ARG A 40 -0.19 13.15 -7.09
CA ARG A 40 -0.21 11.73 -7.43
C ARG A 40 0.71 10.93 -6.50
N GLN A 41 1.93 11.42 -6.29
CA GLN A 41 2.88 10.78 -5.37
C GLN A 41 2.38 10.81 -3.92
N ASP A 42 1.78 11.90 -3.47
CA ASP A 42 1.20 12.00 -2.12
C ASP A 42 0.05 11.00 -1.93
N VAL A 43 -0.82 10.79 -2.92
CA VAL A 43 -1.91 9.80 -2.84
C VAL A 43 -1.36 8.37 -2.90
N ILE A 44 -0.33 8.09 -3.71
CA ILE A 44 0.33 6.77 -3.71
C ILE A 44 0.95 6.50 -2.34
N TYR A 45 1.62 7.48 -1.75
CA TYR A 45 2.20 7.35 -0.42
C TYR A 45 1.14 7.16 0.67
N GLU A 46 0.00 7.86 0.59
CA GLU A 46 -1.16 7.62 1.47
C GLU A 46 -1.67 6.17 1.34
N LEU A 47 -1.73 5.63 0.13
CA LEU A 47 -2.10 4.22 -0.08
C LEU A 47 -1.13 3.29 0.65
N ILE A 48 0.18 3.46 0.46
CA ILE A 48 1.22 2.61 1.08
C ILE A 48 1.15 2.71 2.61
N GLN A 49 1.09 3.94 3.15
CA GLN A 49 1.07 4.16 4.60
C GLN A 49 -0.22 3.63 5.23
N THR A 50 -1.37 3.82 4.60
CA THR A 50 -2.62 3.27 5.12
C THR A 50 -2.72 1.75 4.96
N GLU A 51 -2.02 1.15 3.99
CA GLU A 51 -1.90 -0.31 3.88
C GLU A 51 -1.01 -0.89 5.00
N MET A 52 0.14 -0.27 5.29
CA MET A 52 0.97 -0.61 6.45
C MET A 52 0.15 -0.61 7.74
N HIS A 53 -0.67 0.44 7.96
CA HIS A 53 -1.53 0.53 9.13
C HIS A 53 -2.57 -0.60 9.20
N HIS A 54 -3.11 -1.00 8.05
CA HIS A 54 -4.07 -2.10 7.96
C HIS A 54 -3.42 -3.45 8.24
N VAL A 55 -2.27 -3.76 7.62
CA VAL A 55 -1.47 -4.97 7.89
C VAL A 55 -1.10 -5.05 9.38
N ARG A 56 -0.65 -3.94 9.97
CA ARG A 56 -0.40 -3.88 11.42
C ARG A 56 -1.63 -4.21 12.25
N THR A 57 -2.80 -3.72 11.85
CA THR A 57 -4.07 -4.01 12.55
C THR A 57 -4.40 -5.50 12.45
N LEU A 58 -4.24 -6.11 11.28
CA LEU A 58 -4.44 -7.55 11.07
C LEU A 58 -3.49 -8.39 11.92
N HIS A 59 -2.20 -8.03 11.99
CA HIS A 59 -1.25 -8.70 12.87
C HIS A 59 -1.62 -8.56 14.36
N ILE A 60 -2.09 -7.39 14.81
CA ILE A 60 -2.59 -7.25 16.19
C ILE A 60 -3.77 -8.20 16.44
N MET A 61 -4.71 -8.30 15.48
CA MET A 61 -5.84 -9.22 15.58
C MET A 61 -5.40 -10.70 15.60
N ALA A 62 -4.48 -11.09 14.73
CA ALA A 62 -4.01 -12.48 14.60
C ALA A 62 -3.08 -12.88 15.76
N ASP A 63 -2.00 -12.12 15.95
CA ASP A 63 -0.87 -12.51 16.80
C ASP A 63 -1.05 -12.17 18.27
N VAL A 64 -1.80 -11.10 18.57
CA VAL A 64 -2.04 -10.66 19.95
C VAL A 64 -3.40 -11.16 20.43
N TYR A 65 -4.48 -10.81 19.73
CA TYR A 65 -5.83 -11.17 20.18
C TYR A 65 -6.16 -12.64 19.94
N SER A 66 -6.12 -13.13 18.69
CA SER A 66 -6.55 -14.50 18.37
C SER A 66 -5.66 -15.54 19.06
N LYS A 67 -4.34 -15.47 18.87
CA LYS A 67 -3.38 -16.37 19.54
C LYS A 67 -3.40 -16.22 21.06
N GLY A 68 -3.55 -15.00 21.58
CA GLY A 68 -3.64 -14.76 23.02
C GLY A 68 -4.89 -15.38 23.64
N LEU A 69 -6.05 -15.21 23.00
CA LEU A 69 -7.30 -15.84 23.42
C LEU A 69 -7.24 -17.37 23.31
N GLN A 70 -6.63 -17.91 22.26
CA GLN A 70 -6.45 -19.36 22.15
C GLN A 70 -5.58 -19.91 23.28
N LYS A 71 -4.46 -19.26 23.60
CA LYS A 71 -3.48 -19.74 24.60
C LYS A 71 -3.92 -19.47 26.03
N GLU A 72 -4.30 -18.23 26.34
CA GLU A 72 -4.60 -17.76 27.69
C GLU A 72 -6.06 -18.00 28.08
N MET A 73 -7.00 -18.11 27.14
CA MET A 73 -8.42 -18.37 27.42
C MET A 73 -8.88 -19.77 27.00
N GLN A 74 -8.07 -20.51 26.24
CA GLN A 74 -8.43 -21.83 25.70
C GLN A 74 -9.74 -21.79 24.91
N LEU A 75 -10.02 -20.67 24.24
CA LEU A 75 -11.18 -20.57 23.36
C LEU A 75 -11.05 -21.56 22.21
N GLU A 76 -12.14 -22.26 21.92
CA GLU A 76 -12.21 -23.17 20.79
C GLU A 76 -11.98 -22.43 19.47
N THR A 77 -11.29 -23.09 18.53
CA THR A 77 -11.03 -22.55 17.20
C THR A 77 -12.30 -22.07 16.51
N GLN A 78 -13.43 -22.77 16.68
CA GLN A 78 -14.72 -22.36 16.11
C GLN A 78 -15.24 -21.03 16.66
N THR A 79 -14.96 -20.73 17.92
CA THR A 79 -15.34 -19.44 18.54
C THR A 79 -14.43 -18.32 18.03
N LEU A 80 -13.14 -18.60 17.86
CA LEU A 80 -12.18 -17.65 17.29
C LEU A 80 -12.52 -17.34 15.82
N GLU A 81 -12.88 -18.33 15.02
CA GLU A 81 -13.32 -18.13 13.62
C GLU A 81 -14.60 -17.29 13.50
N LYS A 82 -15.49 -17.35 14.50
CA LYS A 82 -16.67 -16.47 14.55
C LYS A 82 -16.30 -15.03 14.87
N MET A 83 -15.26 -14.80 15.68
CA MET A 83 -14.82 -13.46 16.08
C MET A 83 -13.85 -12.84 15.05
N PHE A 84 -13.02 -13.66 14.41
CA PHE A 84 -11.95 -13.27 13.50
C PHE A 84 -12.00 -14.14 12.22
N PRO A 85 -13.07 -14.03 11.43
CA PRO A 85 -13.25 -14.89 10.28
C PRO A 85 -12.18 -14.65 9.22
N VAL A 86 -11.61 -15.72 8.68
CA VAL A 86 -10.72 -15.67 7.49
C VAL A 86 -9.45 -14.83 7.77
N MET A 87 -8.98 -14.82 9.01
CA MET A 87 -7.88 -13.94 9.47
C MET A 87 -6.55 -14.22 8.77
N GLU A 88 -6.17 -15.49 8.61
CA GLU A 88 -4.91 -15.88 7.95
C GLU A 88 -4.89 -15.47 6.48
N GLU A 89 -5.93 -15.83 5.72
CA GLU A 89 -6.06 -15.44 4.30
C GLU A 89 -6.07 -13.91 4.12
N LEU A 90 -6.71 -13.16 5.03
CA LEU A 90 -6.63 -11.69 5.00
C LEU A 90 -5.22 -11.18 5.22
N LEU A 91 -4.55 -11.69 6.25
CA LEU A 91 -3.23 -11.23 6.62
C LEU A 91 -2.25 -11.49 5.47
N ASP A 92 -2.30 -12.68 4.87
CA ASP A 92 -1.45 -13.05 3.74
C ASP A 92 -1.65 -12.09 2.56
N VAL A 93 -2.91 -11.92 2.11
CA VAL A 93 -3.23 -11.09 0.94
C VAL A 93 -2.81 -9.63 1.13
N HIS A 94 -3.04 -9.06 2.31
CA HIS A 94 -2.67 -7.67 2.59
C HIS A 94 -1.16 -7.49 2.82
N THR A 95 -0.48 -8.49 3.40
CA THR A 95 0.97 -8.48 3.58
C THR A 95 1.68 -8.59 2.23
N ASP A 96 1.21 -9.46 1.35
CA ASP A 96 1.71 -9.58 -0.02
C ASP A 96 1.50 -8.27 -0.79
N PHE A 97 0.30 -7.67 -0.68
CA PHE A 97 0.05 -6.38 -1.31
C PHE A 97 1.03 -5.29 -0.83
N PHE A 98 1.19 -5.18 0.48
CA PHE A 98 2.08 -4.19 1.08
C PHE A 98 3.53 -4.41 0.66
N THR A 99 3.96 -5.67 0.57
CA THR A 99 5.31 -6.03 0.11
C THR A 99 5.55 -5.54 -1.32
N HIS A 100 4.64 -5.81 -2.26
CA HIS A 100 4.78 -5.35 -3.65
C HIS A 100 4.77 -3.82 -3.76
N LEU A 101 3.98 -3.12 -2.92
CA LEU A 101 4.00 -1.66 -2.84
C LEU A 101 5.36 -1.12 -2.37
N LEU A 102 5.95 -1.73 -1.35
CA LEU A 102 7.27 -1.36 -0.84
C LEU A 102 8.37 -1.66 -1.85
N GLU A 103 8.32 -2.82 -2.53
CA GLU A 103 9.26 -3.17 -3.59
C GLU A 103 9.23 -2.15 -4.72
N ARG A 104 8.03 -1.73 -5.16
CA ARG A 104 7.87 -0.67 -6.17
C ARG A 104 8.51 0.64 -5.72
N LYS A 105 8.23 1.06 -4.47
CA LYS A 105 8.82 2.28 -3.89
C LYS A 105 10.35 2.18 -3.84
N ARG A 106 10.89 1.06 -3.35
CA ARG A 106 12.34 0.84 -3.19
C ARG A 106 13.08 0.80 -4.53
N ALA A 107 12.47 0.19 -5.56
CA ALA A 107 13.02 0.17 -6.91
C ALA A 107 13.18 1.60 -7.47
N GLU A 108 12.13 2.42 -7.39
CA GLU A 108 12.17 3.82 -7.85
C GLU A 108 13.12 4.68 -6.99
N GLN A 109 13.25 4.36 -5.69
CA GLN A 109 14.22 4.99 -4.79
C GLN A 109 15.67 4.62 -5.08
N ALA A 110 15.93 3.46 -5.68
CA ALA A 110 17.28 3.04 -6.09
C ALA A 110 17.69 3.75 -7.38
N GLU A 111 16.74 3.96 -8.29
CA GLU A 111 16.89 4.71 -9.53
C GLU A 111 16.73 6.23 -9.31
N LYS A 112 17.33 6.77 -8.24
CA LYS A 112 17.20 8.19 -7.88
C LYS A 112 17.44 9.08 -9.10
N ASP A 113 16.57 10.07 -9.25
CA ASP A 113 16.78 11.16 -10.20
C ASP A 113 18.13 11.82 -9.90
N VAL A 114 18.77 12.42 -10.91
CA VAL A 114 20.06 13.11 -10.83
C VAL A 114 20.09 14.16 -9.70
N GLN A 115 18.91 14.61 -9.27
CA GLN A 115 18.70 15.60 -8.23
C GLN A 115 18.30 15.03 -6.85
N GLY A 116 18.33 13.71 -6.66
CA GLY A 116 18.17 13.03 -5.37
C GLY A 116 16.75 12.67 -4.96
N GLY A 117 15.74 12.88 -5.82
CA GLY A 117 14.35 12.47 -5.60
C GLY A 117 13.97 11.15 -6.30
N TYR A 118 12.74 10.67 -6.10
CA TYR A 118 12.20 9.48 -6.77
C TYR A 118 10.73 9.66 -7.12
N ILE A 119 10.26 9.12 -8.25
CA ILE A 119 8.86 9.21 -8.68
C ILE A 119 8.37 7.82 -9.02
N ILE A 120 7.33 7.34 -8.35
CA ILE A 120 6.67 6.09 -8.73
C ILE A 120 5.86 6.36 -10.01
N ARG A 121 6.40 5.95 -11.16
CA ARG A 121 5.77 6.22 -12.46
C ARG A 121 4.61 5.28 -12.72
N ARG A 122 4.81 3.99 -12.46
CA ARG A 122 3.80 2.95 -12.65
C ARG A 122 3.42 2.35 -11.30
N ILE A 123 2.12 2.22 -11.05
CA ILE A 123 1.57 1.51 -9.89
C ILE A 123 0.35 0.65 -10.23
N GLY A 124 -0.28 0.91 -11.39
CA GLY A 124 -1.51 0.26 -11.81
C GLY A 124 -1.41 -1.27 -11.94
N ASP A 125 -0.25 -1.79 -12.30
CA ASP A 125 0.03 -3.22 -12.36
C ASP A 125 -0.07 -3.90 -10.99
N VAL A 126 0.59 -3.34 -9.97
CA VAL A 126 0.51 -3.82 -8.58
C VAL A 126 -0.94 -3.77 -8.07
N LEU A 127 -1.66 -2.70 -8.43
CA LEU A 127 -3.06 -2.53 -8.05
C LEU A 127 -3.99 -3.55 -8.74
N LEU A 128 -3.80 -3.82 -10.02
CA LEU A 128 -4.65 -4.73 -10.80
C LEU A 128 -4.52 -6.18 -10.33
N GLU A 129 -3.28 -6.62 -10.08
CA GLU A 129 -3.00 -7.95 -9.55
C GLU A 129 -3.72 -8.15 -8.21
N GLN A 130 -3.67 -7.14 -7.35
CA GLN A 130 -4.09 -7.30 -5.97
C GLN A 130 -5.56 -6.97 -5.71
N VAL A 131 -6.17 -6.07 -6.49
CA VAL A 131 -7.62 -5.78 -6.42
C VAL A 131 -8.44 -7.06 -6.64
N SER A 132 -7.97 -7.99 -7.47
CA SER A 132 -8.69 -9.24 -7.74
C SER A 132 -8.71 -10.18 -6.53
N CYS A 133 -7.58 -10.32 -5.83
CA CYS A 133 -7.46 -11.21 -4.67
C CYS A 133 -8.08 -10.57 -3.41
N THR A 134 -7.71 -9.33 -3.09
CA THR A 134 -8.18 -8.60 -1.90
C THR A 134 -9.69 -8.38 -1.89
N PHE A 135 -10.32 -8.05 -3.03
CA PHE A 135 -11.78 -7.91 -3.07
C PHE A 135 -12.50 -9.22 -2.78
N ASN A 136 -11.99 -10.35 -3.25
CA ASN A 136 -12.64 -11.64 -3.04
C ASN A 136 -12.57 -12.06 -1.56
N THR A 137 -11.42 -11.87 -0.92
CA THR A 137 -11.25 -12.19 0.51
C THR A 137 -12.03 -11.22 1.40
N LEU A 138 -11.94 -9.91 1.18
CA LEU A 138 -12.70 -8.93 1.98
C LEU A 138 -14.21 -9.08 1.79
N LYS A 139 -14.71 -9.48 0.61
CA LYS A 139 -16.13 -9.79 0.39
C LYS A 139 -16.65 -10.91 1.30
N LYS A 140 -15.81 -11.91 1.63
CA LYS A 140 -16.18 -12.99 2.57
C LYS A 140 -16.46 -12.47 3.99
N ILE A 141 -15.91 -11.31 4.35
CA ILE A 141 -15.99 -10.71 5.68
C ILE A 141 -17.01 -9.58 5.74
N THR A 142 -17.14 -8.83 4.64
CA THR A 142 -17.93 -7.59 4.56
C THR A 142 -19.41 -7.80 4.28
N PHE A 143 -19.89 -9.04 4.10
CA PHE A 143 -21.32 -9.30 4.27
C PHE A 143 -21.69 -8.93 5.72
N CYS A 144 -22.34 -7.78 5.88
CA CYS A 144 -22.52 -7.02 7.12
C CYS A 144 -23.05 -7.83 8.32
N SER A 145 -23.55 -9.05 8.11
CA SER A 145 -23.91 -9.98 9.19
C SER A 145 -22.70 -10.41 10.04
N ARG A 146 -21.56 -10.75 9.42
CA ARG A 146 -20.40 -11.28 10.14
C ARG A 146 -19.74 -10.26 11.07
N HIS A 147 -19.72 -8.99 10.68
CA HIS A 147 -19.23 -7.89 11.53
C HIS A 147 -20.02 -7.81 12.85
N ASN A 148 -21.35 -7.72 12.74
CA ASN A 148 -22.21 -7.59 13.91
C ASN A 148 -22.16 -8.82 14.81
N GLU A 149 -22.13 -10.02 14.21
CA GLU A 149 -21.97 -11.28 14.94
C GLU A 149 -20.66 -11.33 15.74
N ALA A 150 -19.53 -10.97 15.13
CA ALA A 150 -18.23 -10.93 15.80
C ALA A 150 -18.19 -9.94 16.97
N VAL A 151 -18.73 -8.73 16.76
CA VAL A 151 -18.80 -7.69 17.80
C VAL A 151 -19.74 -8.10 18.94
N ASN A 152 -20.87 -8.73 18.63
CA ASN A 152 -21.81 -9.21 19.65
C ASN A 152 -21.20 -10.36 20.46
N LEU A 153 -20.53 -11.31 19.81
CA LEU A 153 -19.80 -12.38 20.48
C LEU A 153 -18.74 -11.82 21.45
N TYR A 154 -17.97 -10.82 21.02
CA TYR A 154 -17.03 -10.12 21.90
C TYR A 154 -17.75 -9.51 23.12
N LYS A 155 -18.85 -8.78 22.91
CA LYS A 155 -19.62 -8.15 24.00
C LYS A 155 -20.17 -9.18 24.98
N GLU A 156 -20.66 -10.30 24.48
CA GLU A 156 -21.18 -11.39 25.31
C GLU A 156 -20.09 -12.03 26.18
N LEU A 157 -18.94 -12.38 25.59
CA LEU A 157 -17.81 -12.93 26.32
C LEU A 157 -17.29 -11.93 27.35
N HIS A 158 -17.16 -10.66 26.96
CA HIS A 158 -16.75 -9.60 27.87
C HIS A 158 -17.74 -9.39 29.01
N ALA A 159 -19.06 -9.54 28.80
CA ALA A 159 -20.04 -9.40 29.86
C ALA A 159 -20.08 -10.60 30.83
N LYS A 160 -19.88 -11.82 30.31
CA LYS A 160 -20.09 -13.07 31.05
C LYS A 160 -18.83 -13.61 31.73
N ASP A 161 -17.63 -13.37 31.16
CA ASP A 161 -16.39 -14.01 31.59
C ASP A 161 -15.37 -13.00 32.17
N LYS A 162 -15.11 -13.09 33.47
CA LYS A 162 -14.14 -12.23 34.18
C LYS A 162 -12.69 -12.48 33.74
N ARG A 163 -12.33 -13.71 33.34
CA ARG A 163 -10.99 -14.04 32.84
C ARG A 163 -10.78 -13.38 31.48
N PHE A 164 -11.81 -13.38 30.63
CA PHE A 164 -11.79 -12.65 29.35
C PHE A 164 -11.61 -11.15 29.57
N GLN A 165 -12.38 -10.54 30.49
CA GLN A 165 -12.21 -9.12 30.84
C GLN A 165 -10.78 -8.80 31.31
N ALA A 166 -10.19 -9.65 32.16
CA ALA A 166 -8.82 -9.47 32.64
C ALA A 166 -7.80 -9.57 31.50
N PHE A 167 -7.97 -10.53 30.58
CA PHE A 167 -7.13 -10.67 29.39
C PHE A 167 -7.21 -9.42 28.50
N ILE A 168 -8.42 -8.92 28.22
CA ILE A 168 -8.60 -7.71 27.40
C ILE A 168 -7.94 -6.50 28.09
N LYS A 169 -8.16 -6.32 29.40
CA LYS A 169 -7.56 -5.21 30.16
C LYS A 169 -6.03 -5.27 30.14
N LYS A 170 -5.45 -6.46 30.33
CA LYS A 170 -3.99 -6.69 30.24
C LYS A 170 -3.49 -6.36 28.84
N THR A 171 -4.14 -6.88 27.80
CA THR A 171 -3.74 -6.66 26.41
C THR A 171 -3.81 -5.19 26.02
N MET A 172 -4.87 -4.48 26.42
CA MET A 172 -5.04 -3.04 26.16
C MET A 172 -4.03 -2.14 26.89
N SER A 173 -3.34 -2.67 27.91
CA SER A 173 -2.24 -1.96 28.58
C SER A 173 -0.90 -2.07 27.82
N SER A 174 -0.80 -2.98 26.86
CA SER A 174 0.39 -3.12 25.99
C SER A 174 0.46 -1.98 24.98
N SER A 175 1.67 -1.45 24.76
CA SER A 175 1.93 -0.45 23.72
C SER A 175 1.75 -1.00 22.30
N ILE A 176 1.89 -2.31 22.11
CA ILE A 176 1.82 -2.99 20.80
C ILE A 176 0.47 -2.71 20.13
N VAL A 177 -0.62 -2.83 20.88
CA VAL A 177 -1.98 -2.69 20.35
C VAL A 177 -2.41 -1.23 20.14
N ARG A 178 -1.60 -0.25 20.57
CA ARG A 178 -1.90 1.20 20.47
C ARG A 178 -3.32 1.56 20.94
N ARG A 179 -3.82 0.85 21.96
CA ARG A 179 -5.18 0.99 22.51
C ARG A 179 -6.31 0.68 21.51
N LEU A 180 -6.06 -0.09 20.45
CA LEU A 180 -7.09 -0.60 19.55
C LEU A 180 -7.79 -1.80 20.17
N SER A 181 -9.07 -1.65 20.54
CA SER A 181 -9.90 -2.75 21.02
C SER A 181 -10.33 -3.70 19.89
N ILE A 182 -10.72 -4.93 20.23
CA ILE A 182 -11.23 -5.91 19.25
C ILE A 182 -12.36 -5.33 18.37
N PRO A 183 -13.41 -4.67 18.92
CA PRO A 183 -14.45 -4.06 18.08
C PRO A 183 -13.93 -2.99 17.11
N GLU A 184 -12.96 -2.16 17.55
CA GLU A 184 -12.34 -1.15 16.69
C GLU A 184 -11.53 -1.79 15.56
N CYS A 185 -10.75 -2.84 15.86
CA CYS A 185 -10.02 -3.58 14.84
C CYS A 185 -10.97 -4.20 13.79
N ILE A 186 -12.04 -4.86 14.23
CA ILE A 186 -13.05 -5.45 13.32
C ILE A 186 -13.67 -4.36 12.43
N LEU A 187 -13.98 -3.18 13.01
CA LEU A 187 -14.52 -2.05 12.27
C LEU A 187 -13.53 -1.53 11.21
N LEU A 188 -12.26 -1.31 11.58
CA LEU A 188 -11.22 -0.85 10.66
C LEU A 188 -11.03 -1.81 9.48
N VAL A 189 -10.99 -3.11 9.75
CA VAL A 189 -10.85 -4.14 8.71
C VAL A 189 -12.05 -4.14 7.77
N THR A 190 -13.27 -4.04 8.31
CA THR A 190 -14.51 -4.00 7.52
C THR A 190 -14.55 -2.75 6.62
N GLN A 191 -14.06 -1.62 7.12
CA GLN A 191 -14.05 -0.37 6.36
C GLN A 191 -12.97 -0.33 5.28
N ARG A 192 -11.90 -1.14 5.36
CA ARG A 192 -10.76 -1.06 4.43
C ARG A 192 -11.17 -1.18 2.97
N ILE A 193 -12.10 -2.08 2.64
CA ILE A 193 -12.56 -2.29 1.26
C ILE A 193 -13.13 -1.00 0.62
N THR A 194 -13.76 -0.15 1.43
CA THR A 194 -14.38 1.10 0.95
C THR A 194 -13.35 2.21 0.71
N LYS A 195 -12.12 2.06 1.22
CA LYS A 195 -11.05 3.04 1.04
C LYS A 195 -10.38 2.92 -0.33
N TYR A 196 -10.27 1.69 -0.87
CA TYR A 196 -9.60 1.47 -2.16
C TYR A 196 -10.23 2.23 -3.32
N PRO A 197 -11.55 2.23 -3.56
CA PRO A 197 -12.14 2.99 -4.66
C PRO A 197 -11.79 4.49 -4.61
N VAL A 198 -11.79 5.10 -3.42
CA VAL A 198 -11.48 6.52 -3.22
C VAL A 198 -10.00 6.81 -3.50
N LEU A 199 -9.09 5.94 -3.04
CA LEU A 199 -7.65 6.06 -3.30
C LEU A 199 -7.35 5.88 -4.80
N LEU A 200 -7.89 4.82 -5.41
CA LEU A 200 -7.69 4.51 -6.82
C LEU A 200 -8.21 5.62 -7.73
N GLN A 201 -9.39 6.18 -7.42
CA GLN A 201 -9.95 7.30 -8.18
C GLN A 201 -9.05 8.54 -8.13
N ARG A 202 -8.50 8.87 -6.95
CA ARG A 202 -7.57 10.00 -6.79
C ARG A 202 -6.25 9.77 -7.53
N ILE A 203 -5.70 8.55 -7.49
CA ILE A 203 -4.50 8.21 -8.29
C ILE A 203 -4.79 8.36 -9.78
N LEU A 204 -5.93 7.85 -10.26
CA LEU A 204 -6.30 7.92 -11.66
C LEU A 204 -6.53 9.37 -12.13
N GLN A 205 -7.18 10.20 -11.29
CA GLN A 205 -7.41 11.61 -11.58
C GLN A 205 -6.09 12.33 -11.87
N HIS A 206 -5.06 12.10 -11.07
CA HIS A 206 -3.74 12.74 -11.26
C HIS A 206 -2.82 12.01 -12.25
N THR A 207 -3.23 10.87 -12.81
CA THR A 207 -2.48 10.16 -13.86
C THR A 207 -2.87 10.63 -15.27
N LYS A 208 -4.15 10.96 -15.51
CA LYS A 208 -4.63 11.39 -16.84
C LYS A 208 -4.01 12.71 -17.30
N ASP A 209 -3.78 13.63 -16.37
CA ASP A 209 -3.17 14.94 -16.65
C ASP A 209 -1.69 14.82 -17.05
N GLU A 210 -1.01 13.70 -16.74
CA GLU A 210 0.36 13.43 -17.19
C GLU A 210 0.38 13.08 -18.69
N THR A 211 -0.56 12.24 -19.16
CA THR A 211 -0.62 11.80 -20.56
C THR A 211 -1.08 12.88 -21.54
N GLU A 212 -1.91 13.84 -21.12
CA GLU A 212 -2.37 14.93 -21.99
C GLU A 212 -1.28 15.99 -22.23
N THR A 213 -0.24 16.06 -21.41
CA THR A 213 0.87 17.03 -21.59
C THR A 213 2.14 16.44 -22.21
N GLU A 214 2.29 15.13 -22.35
CA GLU A 214 3.38 14.53 -23.14
C GLU A 214 3.18 14.71 -24.65
N GLY A 215 1.95 14.98 -25.10
CA GLY A 215 1.63 15.25 -26.51
C GLY A 215 2.04 16.63 -27.03
N ASP A 216 2.47 17.56 -26.16
CA ASP A 216 2.77 18.95 -26.55
C ASP A 216 4.26 19.30 -26.46
N SER A 217 5.13 18.30 -26.32
CA SER A 217 6.58 18.45 -26.40
C SER A 217 7.14 17.68 -27.60
N GLN A 218 6.83 18.16 -28.82
CA GLN A 218 7.63 17.80 -29.99
C GLN A 218 9.08 18.28 -29.78
N PRO A 219 10.10 17.42 -29.85
CA PRO A 219 11.47 17.88 -29.92
C PRO A 219 11.69 18.57 -31.26
N HIS A 220 12.37 19.72 -31.24
CA HIS A 220 12.87 20.42 -32.42
C HIS A 220 13.44 19.43 -33.44
N GLY A 221 12.88 19.45 -34.65
CA GLY A 221 13.43 18.74 -35.79
C GLY A 221 14.86 19.22 -36.04
N GLN A 222 15.84 18.34 -35.79
CA GLN A 222 17.13 18.43 -36.44
C GLN A 222 16.90 18.14 -37.92
N GLN A 223 16.98 19.22 -38.70
CA GLN A 223 16.98 19.19 -40.14
C GLN A 223 18.26 18.47 -40.59
N ILE A 224 18.13 17.19 -40.92
CA ILE A 224 19.19 16.42 -41.56
C ILE A 224 19.38 17.01 -42.95
N HIS A 225 20.56 17.58 -43.19
CA HIS A 225 21.00 17.97 -44.53
C HIS A 225 21.04 16.72 -45.41
N HIS A 226 20.17 16.67 -46.41
CA HIS A 226 20.22 15.69 -47.47
C HIS A 226 21.56 15.79 -48.22
N GLU A 227 22.24 14.66 -48.32
CA GLU A 227 23.35 14.39 -49.22
C GLU A 227 22.95 14.70 -50.67
N ASN A 228 23.75 15.54 -51.34
CA ASN A 228 23.73 15.66 -52.79
C ASN A 228 24.64 14.56 -53.37
N GLU A 229 24.03 13.55 -53.97
CA GLU A 229 24.69 12.57 -54.82
C GLU A 229 24.46 13.00 -56.29
N GLU A 230 25.49 13.52 -56.97
CA GLU A 230 25.55 13.51 -58.44
C GLU A 230 26.95 13.09 -58.93
N ARG A 231 27.03 11.80 -59.27
CA ARG A 231 27.77 11.09 -60.35
C ARG A 231 29.28 11.35 -60.58
N PRO A 232 30.10 10.27 -60.65
CA PRO A 232 31.37 10.32 -61.36
C PRO A 232 31.17 9.98 -62.86
N ASP A 233 31.62 10.86 -63.75
CA ASP A 233 31.79 10.56 -65.17
C ASP A 233 33.15 9.86 -65.39
N VAL A 234 33.11 8.76 -66.14
CA VAL A 234 34.25 7.86 -66.40
C VAL A 234 34.57 7.91 -67.89
N ARG A 235 35.83 8.28 -68.17
CA ARG A 235 36.64 8.14 -69.42
C ARG A 235 36.61 9.34 -70.37
N GLN A 236 37.80 9.93 -70.59
CA GLN A 236 38.60 9.60 -71.78
C GLN A 236 40.07 10.10 -71.69
N ARG A 237 40.99 9.13 -71.90
CA ARG A 237 42.32 9.14 -72.58
C ARG A 237 43.35 10.23 -72.23
N GLY A 238 44.50 9.76 -71.73
CA GLY A 238 45.75 10.54 -71.65
C GLY A 238 46.50 10.65 -72.99
N PRO A 239 47.59 11.44 -73.04
CA PRO A 239 48.36 11.66 -74.25
C PRO A 239 49.58 10.72 -74.32
N HIS A 240 49.77 10.06 -75.46
CA HIS A 240 51.07 9.75 -76.07
C HIS A 240 50.88 9.13 -77.45
#